data_AF-A0A0D6M556-F1
#
_entry.id   AF-A0A0D6M556-F1
#
_cell.length_a   1.000
_cell.length_b   1.000
_cell.length_c   1.000
_cell.angle_alpha   90.00
_cell.angle_beta   90.00
_cell.angle_gamma   90.00
#
_symmetry.space_group_name_H-M   'P 1'
#
loop_
_entity.id
_entity.type
_entity.pdbx_description
1 polymer ?
#
loop_
_entity_poly.entity_id
_entity_poly.type
_entity_poly.pdbx_seq_one_letter_code
_entity_poly.pdbx_strand_id
1 'polypeptide(L)'
;MVDTAKFQNVFGHLPTIRVFCPGRVNLIGEHIDYHGYGVLPMATQDGTEILAAPNGQSIIRISNVDDQYIEELADLCANAEHYVGMMGGGMDQAAEVLAVDGGALRIDFSPLRFRVVTLPPLAAFTVLHCGVTLNKAATSQYNERVVEGRLAGKLLLKNSGVTAKPQSLRLKHVQEALGKSLEEMVELCECLPNEASRKELEDLLTKEVVDECLSPNTQHLTSFKLRARARHVYSEALRVDKFEEACKAADLLEMGRLMCASHESCSKDYECSCKAMDELVAECQKSGAIGARLTGAGWGGCAVALVDSLHPTDLGQKLYISEDVPVLAHGTPSGQHTGHYDQKFINTKGTTETELMM
;
A
#
# COMPACT_ATOMS: atom_id res chain seq x y z
N MET A 1 13.65 16.85 -8.14
CA MET A 1 15.06 16.80 -7.72
C MET A 1 15.32 17.91 -6.71
N VAL A 2 15.96 17.58 -5.60
CA VAL A 2 16.40 18.50 -4.56
C VAL A 2 17.58 19.34 -5.06
N ASP A 3 17.60 20.61 -4.65
CA ASP A 3 18.61 21.59 -5.00
C ASP A 3 19.86 21.46 -4.12
N THR A 4 21.03 21.33 -4.75
CA THR A 4 22.34 21.31 -4.06
C THR A 4 22.66 22.63 -3.37
N ALA A 5 22.10 23.76 -3.80
CA ALA A 5 22.30 25.04 -3.13
C ALA A 5 21.54 25.12 -1.80
N LYS A 6 20.34 24.53 -1.70
CA LYS A 6 19.67 24.34 -0.39
C LYS A 6 20.56 23.55 0.58
N PHE A 7 21.11 22.41 0.15
CA PHE A 7 22.06 21.63 0.96
C PHE A 7 23.26 22.48 1.39
N GLN A 8 23.91 23.19 0.46
CA GLN A 8 25.07 24.02 0.78
C GLN A 8 24.75 25.15 1.77
N ASN A 9 23.55 25.72 1.72
CA ASN A 9 23.11 26.77 2.66
C ASN A 9 22.86 26.23 4.08
N VAL A 10 22.41 24.98 4.23
CA VAL A 10 22.11 24.35 5.54
C VAL A 10 23.35 23.72 6.19
N PHE A 11 24.20 23.07 5.39
CA PHE A 11 25.34 22.29 5.89
C PHE A 11 26.69 23.02 5.74
N GLY A 12 26.78 24.04 4.87
CA GLY A 12 27.97 24.87 4.67
C GLY A 12 28.92 24.38 3.57
N HIS A 13 28.67 23.20 3.01
CA HIS A 13 29.43 22.60 1.90
C HIS A 13 28.49 21.86 0.94
N LEU A 14 28.98 21.53 -0.25
CA LEU A 14 28.23 20.74 -1.23
C LEU A 14 28.03 19.29 -0.74
N PRO A 15 26.97 18.60 -1.24
CA PRO A 15 26.83 17.16 -1.06
C PRO A 15 27.81 16.41 -1.98
N THR A 16 28.34 15.29 -1.50
CA THR A 16 29.17 14.33 -2.25
C THR A 16 28.38 13.13 -2.77
N ILE A 17 27.14 12.92 -2.30
CA ILE A 17 26.23 11.84 -2.69
C ILE A 17 24.83 12.39 -2.96
N ARG A 18 24.11 11.72 -3.86
CA ARG A 18 22.69 11.89 -4.16
C ARG A 18 22.07 10.50 -4.30
N VAL A 19 21.10 10.17 -3.46
CA VAL A 19 20.32 8.92 -3.53
C VAL A 19 18.89 9.28 -3.91
N PHE A 20 18.26 8.52 -4.80
CA PHE A 20 16.83 8.64 -5.07
C PHE A 20 16.16 7.28 -4.84
N CYS A 21 15.06 7.29 -4.10
CA CYS A 21 14.17 6.15 -3.92
C CYS A 21 12.79 6.55 -4.48
N PRO A 22 12.28 5.89 -5.53
CA PRO A 22 10.96 6.20 -6.04
C PRO A 22 9.89 5.89 -4.98
N GLY A 23 8.70 6.48 -5.12
CA GLY A 23 7.49 5.95 -4.50
C GLY A 23 6.94 4.76 -5.30
N ARG A 24 5.77 4.26 -4.91
CA ARG A 24 5.08 3.16 -5.62
C ARG A 24 3.57 3.28 -5.60
N VAL A 25 2.94 2.82 -6.68
CA VAL A 25 1.50 2.53 -6.79
C VAL A 25 1.29 1.02 -6.80
N ASN A 26 0.23 0.52 -6.16
CA ASN A 26 -0.13 -0.90 -6.20
C ASN A 26 -1.30 -1.10 -7.18
N LEU A 27 -1.04 -1.74 -8.33
CA LEU A 27 -2.04 -1.85 -9.40
C LEU A 27 -3.14 -2.84 -9.02
N ILE A 28 -2.78 -3.93 -8.30
CA ILE A 28 -3.72 -4.84 -7.64
C ILE A 28 -2.97 -5.72 -6.61
N GLY A 29 -3.64 -6.14 -5.54
CA GLY A 29 -3.02 -6.94 -4.47
C GLY A 29 -2.82 -6.18 -3.16
N GLU A 30 -3.85 -5.52 -2.61
CA GLU A 30 -3.69 -4.89 -1.28
C GLU A 30 -3.80 -5.90 -0.15
N HIS A 31 -3.15 -5.60 0.98
CA HIS A 31 -3.33 -6.33 2.24
C HIS A 31 -3.07 -7.85 2.21
N ILE A 32 -2.44 -8.37 1.14
CA ILE A 32 -2.12 -9.79 0.96
C ILE A 32 -0.61 -10.11 1.10
N ASP A 33 0.25 -9.08 1.05
CA ASP A 33 1.72 -9.22 1.10
C ASP A 33 2.22 -9.72 2.47
N TYR A 34 1.68 -9.16 3.56
CA TYR A 34 1.92 -9.68 4.92
C TYR A 34 1.28 -11.06 5.16
N HIS A 35 0.33 -11.49 4.31
CA HIS A 35 -0.17 -12.85 4.25
C HIS A 35 0.62 -13.77 3.29
N GLY A 36 1.70 -13.27 2.69
CA GLY A 36 2.68 -14.03 1.89
C GLY A 36 2.32 -14.18 0.41
N TYR A 37 1.14 -13.72 -0.01
CA TYR A 37 0.75 -13.73 -1.41
C TYR A 37 1.45 -12.63 -2.17
N GLY A 38 1.80 -12.93 -3.42
CA GLY A 38 2.41 -11.92 -4.27
C GLY A 38 1.44 -10.82 -4.67
N VAL A 39 2.01 -9.67 -5.03
CA VAL A 39 1.34 -8.41 -5.37
C VAL A 39 1.79 -7.90 -6.74
N LEU A 40 1.14 -6.85 -7.28
CA LEU A 40 1.50 -6.27 -8.58
C LEU A 40 1.63 -4.73 -8.54
N PRO A 41 2.67 -4.18 -7.88
CA PRO A 41 2.99 -2.76 -7.88
C PRO A 41 3.80 -2.28 -9.09
N MET A 42 3.91 -0.96 -9.21
CA MET A 42 4.78 -0.23 -10.13
C MET A 42 5.38 0.97 -9.39
N ALA A 43 6.65 1.29 -9.65
CA ALA A 43 7.31 2.46 -9.08
C ALA A 43 6.82 3.77 -9.75
N THR A 44 6.75 4.87 -9.00
CA THR A 44 6.38 6.20 -9.50
C THR A 44 7.61 7.02 -9.91
N GLN A 45 7.39 8.08 -10.70
CA GLN A 45 8.45 9.06 -11.01
C GLN A 45 8.72 9.99 -9.82
N ASP A 46 7.69 10.28 -9.02
CA ASP A 46 7.83 10.89 -7.70
C ASP A 46 8.42 9.92 -6.69
N GLY A 47 9.17 10.45 -5.72
CA GLY A 47 9.84 9.69 -4.67
C GLY A 47 10.73 10.59 -3.79
N THR A 48 11.37 10.00 -2.78
CA THR A 48 12.29 10.71 -1.88
C THR A 48 13.69 10.75 -2.51
N GLU A 49 14.22 11.95 -2.72
CA GLU A 49 15.63 12.15 -3.02
C GLU A 49 16.35 12.61 -1.75
N ILE A 50 17.59 12.16 -1.54
CA ILE A 50 18.41 12.58 -0.41
C ILE A 50 19.78 13.03 -0.87
N LEU A 51 20.13 14.29 -0.58
CA LEU A 51 21.45 14.87 -0.85
C LEU A 51 22.32 14.83 0.40
N ALA A 52 23.63 14.60 0.22
CA ALA A 52 24.45 14.22 1.35
C ALA A 52 25.98 14.33 1.24
N ALA A 53 26.67 14.49 2.37
CA ALA A 53 28.14 14.34 2.50
C ALA A 53 28.58 13.87 3.91
N PRO A 54 29.78 13.28 4.09
CA PRO A 54 30.35 13.03 5.41
C PRO A 54 30.78 14.34 6.11
N ASN A 55 30.37 14.54 7.37
CA ASN A 55 30.70 15.74 8.16
C ASN A 55 31.94 15.60 9.07
N GLY A 56 32.54 14.41 9.15
CA GLY A 56 33.72 14.14 9.97
C GLY A 56 33.48 14.10 11.49
N GLN A 57 32.23 13.99 11.94
CA GLN A 57 31.82 13.97 13.34
C GLN A 57 31.01 12.72 13.68
N SER A 58 30.96 12.33 14.96
CA SER A 58 30.11 11.24 15.46
C SER A 58 28.65 11.65 15.66
N ILE A 59 28.11 12.52 14.79
CA ILE A 59 26.72 12.97 14.83
C ILE A 59 26.12 12.96 13.43
N ILE A 60 24.87 12.50 13.31
CA ILE A 60 24.07 12.64 12.09
C ILE A 60 23.32 13.97 12.17
N ARG A 61 23.37 14.75 11.09
CA ARG A 61 22.53 15.95 10.90
C ARG A 61 21.54 15.65 9.78
N ILE A 62 20.27 16.00 10.00
CA ILE A 62 19.16 15.75 9.07
C ILE A 62 18.39 17.06 8.88
N SER A 63 17.92 17.31 7.66
CA SER A 63 17.08 18.44 7.28
C SER A 63 16.06 18.00 6.22
N ASN A 64 14.97 18.75 6.08
CA ASN A 64 14.00 18.59 4.99
C ASN A 64 14.04 19.82 4.07
N VAL A 65 13.73 19.65 2.79
CA VAL A 65 13.57 20.75 1.83
C VAL A 65 12.31 21.58 2.07
N ASP A 66 11.35 21.04 2.80
CA ASP A 66 10.11 21.69 3.20
C ASP A 66 10.15 22.00 4.70
N ASP A 67 10.28 23.29 5.00
CA ASP A 67 10.50 23.80 6.35
C ASP A 67 9.32 23.49 7.30
N GLN A 68 8.13 23.16 6.79
CA GLN A 68 6.96 22.82 7.62
C GLN A 68 7.13 21.51 8.41
N TYR A 69 8.00 20.60 7.97
CA TYR A 69 8.23 19.30 8.61
C TYR A 69 9.45 19.27 9.55
N ILE A 70 10.14 20.40 9.78
CA ILE A 70 11.35 20.44 10.61
C ILE A 70 11.09 20.00 12.06
N GLU A 71 9.95 20.37 12.65
CA GLU A 71 9.60 19.99 14.02
C GLU A 71 9.20 18.51 14.12
N GLU A 72 8.35 18.02 13.21
CA GLU A 72 7.97 16.60 13.13
C GLU A 72 9.20 15.70 12.85
N LEU A 73 10.14 16.16 12.02
CA LEU A 73 11.38 15.45 11.73
C LEU A 73 12.31 15.38 12.95
N ALA A 74 12.37 16.44 13.78
CA ALA A 74 13.14 16.44 15.02
C ALA A 74 12.56 15.45 16.04
N ASP A 75 11.23 15.43 16.21
CA ASP A 75 10.54 14.44 17.05
C ASP A 75 10.69 13.02 16.51
N LEU A 76 10.60 12.81 15.19
CA LEU A 76 10.84 11.52 14.55
C LEU A 76 12.28 11.04 14.80
N CYS A 77 13.28 11.92 14.73
CA CYS A 77 14.68 11.57 15.04
C CYS A 77 14.85 11.20 16.52
N ALA A 78 14.22 11.92 17.45
CA ALA A 78 14.24 11.61 18.88
C ALA A 78 13.56 10.27 19.23
N ASN A 79 12.61 9.82 18.40
CA ASN A 79 11.90 8.55 18.57
C ASN A 79 12.44 7.42 17.65
N ALA A 80 13.37 7.69 16.72
CA ALA A 80 13.76 6.72 15.69
C ALA A 80 14.37 5.42 16.24
N GLU A 81 15.09 5.47 17.37
CA GLU A 81 15.80 4.31 17.93
C GLU A 81 14.89 3.17 18.43
N HIS A 82 13.59 3.42 18.65
CA HIS A 82 12.70 2.47 19.34
C HIS A 82 11.34 2.17 18.66
N TYR A 83 10.81 3.02 17.76
CA TYR A 83 9.34 3.22 17.71
C TYR A 83 8.51 2.82 16.47
N VAL A 84 9.06 2.38 15.32
CA VAL A 84 8.30 2.38 14.04
C VAL A 84 7.00 1.54 14.01
N GLY A 85 6.81 0.57 14.90
CA GLY A 85 5.50 0.04 15.35
C GLY A 85 4.59 -0.74 14.37
N MET A 86 4.81 -0.61 13.06
CA MET A 86 3.95 -1.14 12.00
C MET A 86 4.31 -2.59 11.64
N MET A 87 3.34 -3.50 11.66
CA MET A 87 3.53 -4.90 11.23
C MET A 87 3.32 -5.05 9.70
N GLY A 88 4.01 -4.21 8.92
CA GLY A 88 3.91 -4.17 7.47
C GLY A 88 4.35 -5.46 6.78
N GLY A 89 3.91 -5.63 5.53
CA GLY A 89 4.51 -6.61 4.63
C GLY A 89 5.77 -6.06 3.93
N GLY A 90 6.16 -6.71 2.83
CA GLY A 90 7.40 -6.41 2.11
C GLY A 90 7.19 -5.80 0.72
N MET A 91 5.97 -5.39 0.37
CA MET A 91 5.65 -4.87 -0.96
C MET A 91 6.42 -3.58 -1.28
N ASP A 92 6.32 -2.57 -0.41
CA ASP A 92 6.77 -1.21 -0.68
C ASP A 92 8.26 -1.20 -1.01
N GLN A 93 9.08 -1.74 -0.09
CA GLN A 93 10.54 -1.76 -0.20
C GLN A 93 11.02 -2.63 -1.37
N ALA A 94 10.30 -3.71 -1.69
CA ALA A 94 10.63 -4.56 -2.84
C ALA A 94 10.28 -3.89 -4.17
N ALA A 95 9.18 -3.13 -4.24
CA ALA A 95 8.80 -2.39 -5.45
C ALA A 95 9.80 -1.27 -5.77
N GLU A 96 10.27 -0.57 -4.73
CA GLU A 96 11.18 0.56 -4.82
C GLU A 96 12.59 0.14 -5.24
N VAL A 97 13.10 -0.98 -4.68
CA VAL A 97 14.46 -1.49 -4.97
C VAL A 97 14.57 -2.29 -6.27
N LEU A 98 13.48 -2.93 -6.72
CA LEU A 98 13.50 -3.86 -7.88
C LEU A 98 12.88 -3.25 -9.15
N ALA A 99 12.60 -1.95 -9.15
CA ALA A 99 11.97 -1.22 -10.25
C ALA A 99 12.76 -1.33 -11.57
N VAL A 100 12.02 -1.44 -12.68
CA VAL A 100 12.56 -1.41 -14.04
C VAL A 100 11.71 -0.44 -14.87
N ASP A 101 12.37 0.45 -15.62
CA ASP A 101 11.69 1.46 -16.45
C ASP A 101 10.74 0.81 -17.47
N GLY A 102 9.55 1.39 -17.63
CA GLY A 102 8.47 0.86 -18.48
C GLY A 102 7.81 -0.45 -18.00
N GLY A 103 8.14 -0.97 -16.80
CA GLY A 103 7.62 -2.24 -16.29
C GLY A 103 6.88 -2.13 -14.96
N ALA A 104 5.77 -2.88 -14.83
CA ALA A 104 5.23 -3.24 -13.52
C ALA A 104 5.97 -4.46 -12.95
N LEU A 105 5.84 -4.73 -11.66
CA LEU A 105 6.50 -5.86 -10.99
C LEU A 105 5.45 -6.80 -10.40
N ARG A 106 5.55 -8.09 -10.71
CA ARG A 106 4.88 -9.14 -9.95
C ARG A 106 5.87 -9.65 -8.91
N ILE A 107 5.60 -9.34 -7.64
CA ILE A 107 6.50 -9.64 -6.50
C ILE A 107 5.85 -10.74 -5.67
N ASP A 108 6.54 -11.87 -5.48
CA ASP A 108 6.11 -13.01 -4.67
C ASP A 108 6.92 -13.08 -3.37
N PHE A 109 6.30 -13.47 -2.25
CA PHE A 109 6.96 -13.55 -0.93
C PHE A 109 7.11 -14.98 -0.41
N SER A 110 8.07 -15.15 0.51
CA SER A 110 8.41 -16.42 1.18
C SER A 110 8.65 -17.59 0.20
N PRO A 111 9.81 -17.64 -0.49
CA PRO A 111 10.91 -16.66 -0.51
C PRO A 111 10.57 -15.44 -1.39
N LEU A 112 11.29 -14.32 -1.20
CA LEU A 112 11.17 -13.16 -2.08
C LEU A 112 11.61 -13.53 -3.51
N ARG A 113 10.74 -13.28 -4.49
CA ARG A 113 10.99 -13.41 -5.94
C ARG A 113 10.28 -12.27 -6.65
N PHE A 114 10.72 -11.92 -7.85
CA PHE A 114 10.04 -10.96 -8.69
C PHE A 114 10.15 -11.33 -10.18
N ARG A 115 9.21 -10.84 -10.97
CA ARG A 115 9.27 -10.82 -12.44
C ARG A 115 8.68 -9.50 -12.95
N VAL A 116 9.23 -8.97 -14.04
CA VAL A 116 8.65 -7.80 -14.71
C VAL A 116 7.39 -8.23 -15.44
N VAL A 117 6.30 -7.47 -15.27
CA VAL A 117 5.06 -7.59 -16.02
C VAL A 117 5.03 -6.43 -17.01
N THR A 118 5.09 -6.74 -18.30
CA THR A 118 4.86 -5.76 -19.37
C THR A 118 3.39 -5.35 -19.33
N LEU A 119 3.13 -4.06 -19.14
CA LEU A 119 1.80 -3.49 -19.24
C LEU A 119 1.40 -3.36 -20.73
N PRO A 120 0.11 -3.48 -21.08
CA PRO A 120 -0.34 -3.27 -22.46
C PRO A 120 -0.01 -1.84 -22.94
N PRO A 121 0.42 -1.62 -24.20
CA PRO A 121 0.80 -0.28 -24.69
C PRO A 121 -0.32 0.79 -24.62
N LEU A 122 -1.58 0.36 -24.52
CA LEU A 122 -2.74 1.23 -24.37
C LEU A 122 -3.11 1.52 -22.91
N ALA A 123 -2.51 0.84 -21.94
CA ALA A 123 -2.81 1.03 -20.52
C ALA A 123 -1.99 2.19 -19.94
N ALA A 124 -2.67 3.28 -19.61
CA ALA A 124 -2.11 4.35 -18.78
C ALA A 124 -2.76 4.36 -17.39
N PHE A 125 -1.99 4.72 -16.36
CA PHE A 125 -2.45 4.77 -14.98
C PHE A 125 -2.33 6.18 -14.42
N THR A 126 -3.43 6.71 -13.90
CA THR A 126 -3.50 8.01 -13.21
C THR A 126 -3.62 7.78 -11.71
N VAL A 127 -2.86 8.54 -10.90
CA VAL A 127 -2.92 8.50 -9.43
C VAL A 127 -3.57 9.77 -8.92
N LEU A 128 -4.54 9.66 -8.00
CA LEU A 128 -5.37 10.77 -7.52
C LEU A 128 -5.54 10.70 -6.00
N HIS A 129 -5.28 11.78 -5.26
CA HIS A 129 -5.45 11.80 -3.80
C HIS A 129 -6.90 12.14 -3.40
N CYS A 130 -7.50 11.38 -2.47
CA CYS A 130 -8.91 11.58 -2.04
C CYS A 130 -9.13 12.73 -1.04
N GLY A 131 -8.11 13.56 -0.78
CA GLY A 131 -8.15 14.66 0.18
C GLY A 131 -8.07 14.25 1.66
N VAL A 132 -8.14 12.95 1.98
CA VAL A 132 -8.06 12.41 3.35
C VAL A 132 -6.68 11.82 3.61
N THR A 133 -5.91 12.43 4.50
CA THR A 133 -4.60 11.92 4.93
C THR A 133 -4.72 10.98 6.13
N LEU A 134 -4.00 9.85 6.13
CA LEU A 134 -3.94 8.90 7.25
C LEU A 134 -2.49 8.64 7.66
N ASN A 135 -2.13 8.95 8.91
CA ASN A 135 -0.89 8.44 9.51
C ASN A 135 -1.10 6.98 9.94
N LYS A 136 -0.53 6.04 9.16
CA LYS A 136 -0.65 4.59 9.37
C LYS A 136 -0.10 4.14 10.73
N ALA A 137 0.97 4.76 11.21
CA ALA A 137 1.64 4.38 12.47
C ALA A 137 0.85 4.84 13.71
N ALA A 138 0.04 5.89 13.58
CA ALA A 138 -0.77 6.45 14.66
C ALA A 138 -2.06 5.66 14.98
N THR A 139 -2.36 4.56 14.28
CA THR A 139 -3.62 3.80 14.45
C THR A 139 -3.40 2.29 14.54
N SER A 140 -4.34 1.58 15.17
CA SER A 140 -4.35 0.11 15.25
C SER A 140 -4.91 -0.57 13.99
N GLN A 141 -5.63 0.16 13.13
CA GLN A 141 -6.48 -0.35 12.04
C GLN A 141 -5.75 -1.32 11.10
N TYR A 142 -4.49 -1.04 10.75
CA TYR A 142 -3.68 -1.94 9.94
C TYR A 142 -3.34 -3.25 10.67
N ASN A 143 -2.90 -3.16 11.93
CA ASN A 143 -2.53 -4.32 12.73
C ASN A 143 -3.75 -5.16 13.13
N GLU A 144 -4.94 -4.56 13.31
CA GLU A 144 -6.22 -5.26 13.46
C GLU A 144 -6.47 -6.23 12.30
N ARG A 145 -6.32 -5.77 11.05
CA ARG A 145 -6.50 -6.59 9.85
C ARG A 145 -5.51 -7.74 9.76
N VAL A 146 -4.25 -7.51 10.14
CA VAL A 146 -3.22 -8.56 10.25
C VAL A 146 -3.62 -9.63 11.28
N VAL A 147 -4.17 -9.22 12.43
CA VAL A 147 -4.65 -10.12 13.50
C VAL A 147 -5.88 -10.91 13.06
N GLU A 148 -6.88 -10.26 12.48
CA GLU A 148 -8.09 -10.90 11.96
C GLU A 148 -7.74 -12.04 10.97
N GLY A 149 -6.81 -11.78 10.04
CA GLY A 149 -6.34 -12.80 9.10
C GLY A 149 -5.57 -13.96 9.75
N ARG A 150 -4.78 -13.73 10.81
CA ARG A 150 -4.11 -14.80 11.59
C ARG A 150 -5.13 -15.71 12.28
N LEU A 151 -6.11 -15.11 12.97
CA LEU A 151 -7.17 -15.83 13.69
C LEU A 151 -8.05 -16.64 12.74
N ALA A 152 -8.41 -16.08 11.58
CA ALA A 152 -9.10 -16.81 10.51
C ALA A 152 -8.26 -18.01 10.03
N GLY A 153 -6.96 -17.84 9.82
CA GLY A 153 -6.05 -18.91 9.43
C GLY A 153 -5.97 -20.06 10.45
N LYS A 154 -5.92 -19.74 11.75
CA LYS A 154 -5.96 -20.73 12.84
C LYS A 154 -7.27 -21.54 12.83
N LEU A 155 -8.42 -20.89 12.65
CA LEU A 155 -9.71 -21.57 12.56
C LEU A 155 -9.84 -22.46 11.32
N LEU A 156 -9.37 -22.01 10.15
CA LEU A 156 -9.37 -22.82 8.92
C LEU A 156 -8.59 -24.13 9.11
N LEU A 157 -7.39 -24.06 9.71
CA LEU A 157 -6.60 -25.26 10.03
C LEU A 157 -7.33 -26.15 11.05
N LYS A 158 -7.84 -25.60 12.16
CA LYS A 158 -8.60 -26.40 13.15
C LYS A 158 -9.79 -27.12 12.49
N ASN A 159 -10.59 -26.41 11.70
CA ASN A 159 -11.81 -26.95 11.09
C ASN A 159 -11.51 -28.01 10.02
N SER A 160 -10.34 -27.96 9.38
CA SER A 160 -9.88 -28.99 8.43
C SER A 160 -9.37 -30.28 9.09
N GLY A 161 -9.07 -30.25 10.39
CA GLY A 161 -8.37 -31.34 11.10
C GLY A 161 -6.85 -31.44 10.82
N VAL A 162 -6.29 -30.57 9.96
CA VAL A 162 -4.85 -30.58 9.62
C VAL A 162 -4.03 -30.02 10.77
N THR A 163 -3.20 -30.85 11.39
CA THR A 163 -2.33 -30.54 12.54
C THR A 163 -1.02 -29.81 12.17
N ALA A 164 -0.99 -29.17 11.00
CA ALA A 164 0.16 -28.37 10.58
C ALA A 164 0.33 -27.12 11.47
N LYS A 165 1.57 -26.85 11.89
CA LYS A 165 1.96 -25.57 12.50
C LYS A 165 2.66 -24.71 11.44
N PRO A 166 1.95 -23.83 10.69
CA PRO A 166 2.57 -22.98 9.68
C PRO A 166 3.53 -21.98 10.35
N GLN A 167 4.73 -21.84 9.80
CA GLN A 167 5.86 -21.13 10.43
C GLN A 167 5.62 -19.65 10.79
N SER A 168 4.57 -19.01 10.27
CA SER A 168 4.29 -17.57 10.49
C SER A 168 2.81 -17.18 10.49
N LEU A 169 1.90 -18.16 10.64
CA LEU A 169 0.45 -17.94 10.76
C LEU A 169 -0.22 -17.18 9.58
N ARG A 170 0.46 -17.12 8.43
CA ARG A 170 0.01 -16.45 7.19
C ARG A 170 -1.01 -17.30 6.44
N LEU A 171 -2.00 -16.64 5.81
CA LEU A 171 -3.06 -17.31 5.04
C LEU A 171 -2.53 -18.11 3.83
N LYS A 172 -1.42 -17.69 3.19
CA LYS A 172 -0.72 -18.53 2.20
C LYS A 172 -0.24 -19.87 2.75
N HIS A 173 0.40 -19.86 3.92
CA HIS A 173 0.85 -21.10 4.58
C HIS A 173 -0.33 -21.97 5.05
N VAL A 174 -1.54 -21.41 5.21
CA VAL A 174 -2.78 -22.17 5.43
C VAL A 174 -3.24 -22.84 4.14
N GLN A 175 -3.32 -22.11 3.01
CA GLN A 175 -3.61 -22.71 1.70
C GLN A 175 -2.65 -23.86 1.37
N GLU A 176 -1.34 -23.64 1.53
CA GLU A 176 -0.29 -24.62 1.26
C GLU A 176 -0.45 -25.88 2.15
N ALA A 177 -0.76 -25.70 3.45
CA ALA A 177 -1.00 -26.82 4.37
C ALA A 177 -2.30 -27.59 4.09
N LEU A 178 -3.29 -26.95 3.43
CA LEU A 178 -4.54 -27.60 3.00
C LEU A 178 -4.47 -28.18 1.57
N GLY A 179 -3.45 -27.83 0.79
CA GLY A 179 -3.26 -28.31 -0.59
C GLY A 179 -4.31 -27.82 -1.58
N LYS A 180 -4.91 -26.64 -1.35
CA LYS A 180 -6.08 -26.12 -2.09
C LYS A 180 -5.76 -25.02 -3.09
N SER A 181 -6.59 -24.88 -4.12
CA SER A 181 -6.62 -23.71 -5.01
C SER A 181 -7.15 -22.46 -4.30
N LEU A 182 -6.93 -21.27 -4.88
CA LEU A 182 -7.45 -20.02 -4.31
C LEU A 182 -8.98 -19.96 -4.36
N GLU A 183 -9.59 -20.45 -5.44
CA GLU A 183 -11.05 -20.66 -5.55
C GLU A 183 -11.59 -21.50 -4.38
N GLU A 184 -11.03 -22.68 -4.12
CA GLU A 184 -11.45 -23.52 -3.00
C GLU A 184 -11.24 -22.86 -1.62
N MET A 185 -10.22 -22.01 -1.48
CA MET A 185 -9.98 -21.27 -0.24
C MET A 185 -10.97 -20.12 -0.05
N VAL A 186 -11.42 -19.48 -1.13
CA VAL A 186 -12.53 -18.50 -1.10
C VAL A 186 -13.83 -19.18 -0.67
N GLU A 187 -14.16 -20.36 -1.22
CA GLU A 187 -15.33 -21.15 -0.78
C GLU A 187 -15.22 -21.57 0.70
N LEU A 188 -14.04 -22.04 1.13
CA LEU A 188 -13.80 -22.49 2.50
C LEU A 188 -13.92 -21.35 3.54
N CYS A 189 -13.83 -20.08 3.14
CA CYS A 189 -14.07 -18.94 4.03
C CYS A 189 -15.49 -18.92 4.59
N GLU A 190 -16.49 -19.43 3.88
CA GLU A 190 -17.88 -19.45 4.38
C GLU A 190 -18.08 -20.40 5.58
N CYS A 191 -17.11 -21.28 5.86
CA CYS A 191 -17.04 -22.08 7.10
C CYS A 191 -16.53 -21.29 8.32
N LEU A 192 -16.04 -20.05 8.15
CA LEU A 192 -15.66 -19.16 9.26
C LEU A 192 -16.88 -18.40 9.79
N PRO A 193 -16.93 -18.05 11.09
CA PRO A 193 -17.88 -17.05 11.57
C PRO A 193 -17.62 -15.71 10.86
N ASN A 194 -18.68 -14.92 10.62
CA ASN A 194 -18.52 -13.60 10.02
C ASN A 194 -17.73 -12.67 10.97
N GLU A 195 -18.15 -12.66 12.22
CA GLU A 195 -17.52 -11.97 13.33
C GLU A 195 -17.57 -12.90 14.56
N ALA A 196 -16.56 -12.82 15.44
CA ALA A 196 -16.48 -13.60 16.68
C ALA A 196 -15.82 -12.78 17.79
N SER A 197 -16.32 -12.89 19.02
CA SER A 197 -15.70 -12.26 20.19
C SER A 197 -14.38 -12.94 20.56
N ARG A 198 -13.51 -12.23 21.28
CA ARG A 198 -12.28 -12.79 21.85
C ARG A 198 -12.56 -14.06 22.64
N LYS A 199 -13.61 -14.06 23.48
CA LYS A 199 -13.96 -15.23 24.29
C LYS A 199 -14.33 -16.44 23.44
N GLU A 200 -15.16 -16.26 22.41
CA GLU A 200 -15.53 -17.37 21.50
C GLU A 200 -14.28 -17.92 20.77
N LEU A 201 -13.30 -17.07 20.45
CA LEU A 201 -12.03 -17.51 19.89
C LEU A 201 -11.12 -18.19 20.92
N GLU A 202 -11.10 -17.75 22.18
CA GLU A 202 -10.38 -18.43 23.27
C GLU A 202 -11.01 -19.82 23.56
N ASP A 203 -12.34 -19.92 23.55
CA ASP A 203 -13.09 -21.19 23.67
C ASP A 203 -12.86 -22.11 22.44
N LEU A 204 -12.60 -21.54 21.24
CA LEU A 204 -12.35 -22.30 20.00
C LEU A 204 -10.87 -22.67 19.76
N LEU A 205 -9.90 -21.84 20.14
CA LEU A 205 -8.48 -22.00 19.78
C LEU A 205 -7.56 -22.25 20.99
N THR A 206 -8.08 -22.15 22.21
CA THR A 206 -7.35 -21.84 23.46
C THR A 206 -6.80 -20.42 23.51
N LYS A 207 -6.67 -19.88 24.72
CA LYS A 207 -6.24 -18.50 24.94
C LYS A 207 -4.82 -18.25 24.44
N GLU A 208 -3.93 -19.21 24.63
CA GLU A 208 -2.53 -19.12 24.24
C GLU A 208 -2.37 -18.89 22.73
N VAL A 209 -3.27 -19.48 21.93
CA VAL A 209 -3.28 -19.36 20.46
C VAL A 209 -3.90 -18.04 19.99
N VAL A 210 -4.86 -17.49 20.73
CA VAL A 210 -5.40 -16.14 20.49
C VAL A 210 -4.35 -15.08 20.85
N ASP A 211 -3.72 -15.20 22.02
CA ASP A 211 -2.68 -14.29 22.50
C ASP A 211 -1.44 -14.31 21.57
N GLU A 212 -1.06 -15.46 21.00
CA GLU A 212 -0.02 -15.59 19.97
C GLU A 212 -0.34 -14.79 18.68
N CYS A 213 -1.62 -14.61 18.35
CA CYS A 213 -2.01 -13.89 17.14
C CYS A 213 -1.92 -12.35 17.29
N LEU A 214 -2.06 -11.83 18.52
CA LEU A 214 -2.17 -10.40 18.83
C LEU A 214 -0.82 -9.66 18.80
N SER A 215 -0.83 -8.40 18.36
CA SER A 215 0.28 -7.45 18.51
C SER A 215 0.09 -6.59 19.77
N PRO A 216 1.14 -5.91 20.30
CA PRO A 216 1.02 -5.07 21.49
C PRO A 216 -0.09 -4.02 21.40
N ASN A 217 -0.25 -3.37 20.25
CA ASN A 217 -1.29 -2.36 20.02
C ASN A 217 -2.68 -2.93 19.69
N THR A 218 -2.87 -4.25 19.61
CA THR A 218 -4.17 -4.91 19.38
C THR A 218 -4.67 -5.72 20.59
N GLN A 219 -3.94 -5.73 21.71
CA GLN A 219 -4.35 -6.46 22.93
C GLN A 219 -5.70 -6.02 23.52
N HIS A 220 -6.18 -4.83 23.16
CA HIS A 220 -7.46 -4.27 23.61
C HIS A 220 -8.68 -4.80 22.83
N LEU A 221 -8.48 -5.55 21.74
CA LEU A 221 -9.57 -6.02 20.88
C LEU A 221 -10.41 -7.10 21.57
N THR A 222 -11.73 -6.98 21.40
CA THR A 222 -12.75 -7.87 21.99
C THR A 222 -13.63 -8.58 20.94
N SER A 223 -13.57 -8.17 19.67
CA SER A 223 -14.27 -8.78 18.53
C SER A 223 -13.41 -8.72 17.27
N PHE A 224 -13.61 -9.66 16.36
CA PHE A 224 -12.80 -9.84 15.15
C PHE A 224 -13.67 -10.32 13.98
N LYS A 225 -13.59 -9.66 12.82
CA LYS A 225 -14.26 -10.14 11.59
C LYS A 225 -13.33 -11.11 10.85
N LEU A 226 -13.77 -12.33 10.61
CA LEU A 226 -12.88 -13.41 10.15
C LEU A 226 -13.18 -13.83 8.71
N ARG A 227 -14.43 -14.20 8.40
CA ARG A 227 -14.87 -14.58 7.05
C ARG A 227 -14.51 -13.54 5.99
N ALA A 228 -14.91 -12.29 6.20
CA ALA A 228 -14.74 -11.22 5.23
C ALA A 228 -13.25 -10.91 4.94
N ARG A 229 -12.41 -10.91 5.99
CA ARG A 229 -10.96 -10.66 5.86
C ARG A 229 -10.25 -11.79 5.13
N ALA A 230 -10.58 -13.05 5.45
CA ALA A 230 -10.03 -14.20 4.75
C ALA A 230 -10.49 -14.22 3.28
N ARG A 231 -11.78 -13.99 3.02
CA ARG A 231 -12.36 -13.92 1.68
C ARG A 231 -11.74 -12.81 0.83
N HIS A 232 -11.50 -11.62 1.41
CA HIS A 232 -10.73 -10.57 0.74
C HIS A 232 -9.36 -11.10 0.31
N VAL A 233 -8.58 -11.66 1.23
CA VAL A 233 -7.18 -12.03 0.97
C VAL A 233 -7.04 -13.13 -0.10
N TYR A 234 -7.82 -14.22 0.00
CA TYR A 234 -7.74 -15.28 -1.03
C TYR A 234 -8.30 -14.81 -2.38
N SER A 235 -9.38 -14.00 -2.39
CA SER A 235 -9.94 -13.49 -3.66
C SER A 235 -9.11 -12.36 -4.28
N GLU A 236 -8.40 -11.57 -3.50
CA GLU A 236 -7.48 -10.53 -3.97
C GLU A 236 -6.22 -11.17 -4.57
N ALA A 237 -5.62 -12.15 -3.89
CA ALA A 237 -4.52 -12.94 -4.46
C ALA A 237 -4.88 -13.53 -5.83
N LEU A 238 -6.09 -14.08 -5.95
CA LEU A 238 -6.64 -14.62 -7.19
C LEU A 238 -6.90 -13.55 -8.26
N ARG A 239 -7.26 -12.32 -7.85
CA ARG A 239 -7.35 -11.17 -8.77
C ARG A 239 -5.97 -10.74 -9.27
N VAL A 240 -4.90 -10.87 -8.49
CA VAL A 240 -3.53 -10.57 -8.96
C VAL A 240 -3.10 -11.53 -10.07
N ASP A 241 -3.31 -12.83 -9.90
CA ASP A 241 -3.00 -13.82 -10.96
C ASP A 241 -3.81 -13.54 -12.23
N LYS A 242 -5.12 -13.26 -12.11
CA LYS A 242 -5.99 -12.96 -13.25
C LYS A 242 -5.63 -11.63 -13.93
N PHE A 243 -5.12 -10.65 -13.19
CA PHE A 243 -4.63 -9.39 -13.76
C PHE A 243 -3.29 -9.57 -14.50
N GLU A 244 -2.40 -10.44 -14.00
CA GLU A 244 -1.16 -10.80 -14.71
C GLU A 244 -1.46 -11.46 -16.08
N GLU A 245 -2.47 -12.33 -16.15
CA GLU A 245 -2.95 -12.91 -17.41
C GLU A 245 -3.67 -11.89 -18.31
N ALA A 246 -4.47 -10.98 -17.74
CA ALA A 246 -5.11 -9.90 -18.51
C ALA A 246 -4.08 -8.95 -19.15
N CYS A 247 -2.98 -8.62 -18.45
CA CYS A 247 -1.84 -7.90 -19.01
C CYS A 247 -1.21 -8.65 -20.19
N LYS A 248 -0.98 -9.98 -20.05
CA LYS A 248 -0.42 -10.83 -21.13
C LYS A 248 -1.34 -10.91 -22.35
N ALA A 249 -2.66 -10.87 -22.13
CA ALA A 249 -3.68 -10.87 -23.19
C ALA A 249 -3.95 -9.48 -23.79
N ALA A 250 -3.41 -8.40 -23.20
CA ALA A 250 -3.76 -7.01 -23.49
C ALA A 250 -5.24 -6.67 -23.30
N ASP A 251 -5.93 -7.35 -22.38
CA ASP A 251 -7.36 -7.11 -22.08
C ASP A 251 -7.52 -6.02 -20.99
N LEU A 252 -7.58 -4.77 -21.45
CA LEU A 252 -7.79 -3.60 -20.59
C LEU A 252 -9.16 -3.65 -19.88
N LEU A 253 -10.18 -4.29 -20.46
CA LEU A 253 -11.52 -4.37 -19.87
C LEU A 253 -11.53 -5.33 -18.68
N GLU A 254 -10.89 -6.49 -18.81
CA GLU A 254 -10.70 -7.42 -17.68
C GLU A 254 -9.78 -6.83 -16.61
N MET A 255 -8.68 -6.14 -16.99
CA MET A 255 -7.84 -5.39 -16.04
C MET A 255 -8.68 -4.39 -15.23
N GLY A 256 -9.49 -3.55 -15.89
CA GLY A 256 -10.36 -2.57 -15.25
C GLY A 256 -11.41 -3.22 -14.35
N ARG A 257 -12.07 -4.29 -14.82
CA ARG A 257 -13.04 -5.07 -14.03
C ARG A 257 -12.43 -5.66 -12.76
N LEU A 258 -11.20 -6.17 -12.85
CA LEU A 258 -10.45 -6.72 -11.71
C LEU A 258 -10.06 -5.62 -10.70
N MET A 259 -9.65 -4.43 -11.16
CA MET A 259 -9.40 -3.28 -10.27
C MET A 259 -10.67 -2.87 -9.50
N CYS A 260 -11.80 -2.76 -10.19
CA CYS A 260 -13.09 -2.43 -9.58
C CYS A 260 -13.53 -3.49 -8.55
N ALA A 261 -13.36 -4.78 -8.87
CA ALA A 261 -13.65 -5.88 -7.93
C ALA A 261 -12.69 -5.91 -6.72
N SER A 262 -11.43 -5.51 -6.91
CA SER A 262 -10.48 -5.29 -5.81
C SER A 262 -10.96 -4.14 -4.91
N HIS A 263 -11.36 -2.99 -5.47
CA HIS A 263 -11.85 -1.86 -4.68
C HIS A 263 -13.11 -2.18 -3.86
N GLU A 264 -14.10 -2.83 -4.47
CA GLU A 264 -15.32 -3.24 -3.75
C GLU A 264 -14.97 -4.22 -2.60
N SER A 265 -14.02 -5.13 -2.82
CA SER A 265 -13.52 -6.02 -1.76
C SER A 265 -12.75 -5.26 -0.66
N CYS A 266 -11.93 -4.26 -0.99
CA CYS A 266 -11.30 -3.38 0.00
C CYS A 266 -12.34 -2.55 0.79
N SER A 267 -13.41 -2.09 0.14
CA SER A 267 -14.45 -1.27 0.75
C SER A 267 -15.38 -2.10 1.66
N LYS A 268 -15.88 -3.26 1.19
CA LYS A 268 -16.91 -4.05 1.92
C LYS A 268 -16.35 -5.24 2.71
N ASP A 269 -15.42 -6.01 2.14
CA ASP A 269 -14.88 -7.22 2.79
C ASP A 269 -13.73 -6.90 3.75
N TYR A 270 -12.84 -5.97 3.36
CA TYR A 270 -11.71 -5.56 4.20
C TYR A 270 -11.95 -4.30 5.03
N GLU A 271 -12.98 -3.50 4.73
CA GLU A 271 -13.29 -2.25 5.43
C GLU A 271 -12.03 -1.37 5.62
N CYS A 272 -11.29 -1.18 4.52
CA CYS A 272 -10.12 -0.30 4.40
C CYS A 272 -10.29 0.83 3.36
N SER A 273 -11.51 1.08 2.88
CA SER A 273 -11.83 2.32 2.15
C SER A 273 -12.35 3.41 3.11
N CYS A 274 -12.65 4.59 2.58
CA CYS A 274 -13.35 5.66 3.28
C CYS A 274 -14.32 6.38 2.31
N LYS A 275 -15.24 7.20 2.82
CA LYS A 275 -16.29 7.84 2.00
C LYS A 275 -15.72 8.60 0.80
N ALA A 276 -14.71 9.45 1.03
CA ALA A 276 -14.07 10.25 -0.03
C ALA A 276 -13.33 9.39 -1.07
N MET A 277 -12.85 8.20 -0.68
CA MET A 277 -12.21 7.24 -1.59
C MET A 277 -13.24 6.50 -2.46
N ASP A 278 -14.34 6.02 -1.87
CA ASP A 278 -15.46 5.43 -2.61
C ASP A 278 -16.08 6.46 -3.59
N GLU A 279 -16.23 7.72 -3.17
CA GLU A 279 -16.72 8.83 -4.01
C GLU A 279 -15.75 9.16 -5.17
N LEU A 280 -14.44 9.23 -4.91
CA LEU A 280 -13.41 9.45 -5.92
C LEU A 280 -13.35 8.32 -6.96
N VAL A 281 -13.39 7.06 -6.53
CA VAL A 281 -13.33 5.91 -7.45
C VAL A 281 -14.59 5.86 -8.33
N ALA A 282 -15.77 6.11 -7.76
CA ALA A 282 -17.01 6.17 -8.53
C ALA A 282 -17.01 7.33 -9.56
N GLU A 283 -16.42 8.48 -9.24
CA GLU A 283 -16.32 9.59 -10.19
C GLU A 283 -15.24 9.37 -11.27
N CYS A 284 -14.15 8.67 -10.96
CA CYS A 284 -13.19 8.23 -11.98
C CYS A 284 -13.87 7.33 -13.03
N GLN A 285 -14.68 6.36 -12.59
CA GLN A 285 -15.47 5.49 -13.47
C GLN A 285 -16.47 6.28 -14.32
N LYS A 286 -17.28 7.16 -13.70
CA LYS A 286 -18.23 8.05 -14.41
C LYS A 286 -17.55 8.95 -15.43
N SER A 287 -16.34 9.42 -15.13
CA SER A 287 -15.59 10.33 -15.98
C SER A 287 -15.03 9.67 -17.24
N GLY A 288 -14.70 8.37 -17.18
CA GLY A 288 -14.20 7.57 -18.31
C GLY A 288 -13.11 6.53 -17.98
N ALA A 289 -12.75 6.32 -16.71
CA ALA A 289 -11.76 5.29 -16.35
C ALA A 289 -12.30 3.86 -16.58
N ILE A 290 -11.47 3.00 -17.16
CA ILE A 290 -11.78 1.60 -17.47
C ILE A 290 -11.90 0.78 -16.17
N GLY A 291 -11.13 1.15 -15.16
CA GLY A 291 -11.31 0.72 -13.78
C GLY A 291 -10.53 1.60 -12.82
N ALA A 292 -10.97 1.68 -11.57
CA ALA A 292 -10.32 2.49 -10.53
C ALA A 292 -10.44 1.82 -9.17
N ARG A 293 -9.47 2.07 -8.29
CA ARG A 293 -9.36 1.49 -6.94
C ARG A 293 -8.51 2.36 -6.02
N LEU A 294 -8.64 2.18 -4.71
CA LEU A 294 -7.65 2.69 -3.74
C LEU A 294 -6.28 2.02 -3.93
N THR A 295 -5.18 2.68 -3.57
CA THR A 295 -3.82 2.13 -3.63
C THR A 295 -3.08 2.29 -2.30
N GLY A 296 -2.42 1.22 -1.85
CA GLY A 296 -1.83 1.10 -0.52
C GLY A 296 -2.88 0.82 0.57
N ALA A 297 -2.49 1.05 1.83
CA ALA A 297 -3.25 0.63 3.01
C ALA A 297 -4.65 1.25 3.21
N GLY A 298 -5.06 2.22 2.37
CA GLY A 298 -6.41 2.79 2.42
C GLY A 298 -6.70 3.68 3.65
N TRP A 299 -7.98 3.71 4.04
CA TRP A 299 -8.65 4.66 4.95
C TRP A 299 -8.45 6.16 4.60
N GLY A 300 -7.91 6.44 3.42
CA GLY A 300 -7.47 7.73 2.92
C GLY A 300 -6.46 7.52 1.79
N GLY A 301 -5.63 8.52 1.50
CA GLY A 301 -4.54 8.42 0.54
C GLY A 301 -5.01 8.49 -0.93
N CYS A 302 -4.40 7.67 -1.79
CA CYS A 302 -4.60 7.74 -3.23
C CYS A 302 -5.51 6.64 -3.79
N ALA A 303 -6.21 6.97 -4.88
CA ALA A 303 -6.72 6.04 -5.86
C ALA A 303 -5.74 5.90 -7.04
N VAL A 304 -5.82 4.76 -7.73
CA VAL A 304 -5.23 4.52 -9.05
C VAL A 304 -6.33 4.17 -10.05
N ALA A 305 -6.32 4.81 -11.21
CA ALA A 305 -7.30 4.64 -12.28
C ALA A 305 -6.61 4.24 -13.60
N LEU A 306 -7.13 3.21 -14.26
CA LEU A 306 -6.73 2.75 -15.59
C LEU A 306 -7.51 3.53 -16.67
N VAL A 307 -6.81 4.11 -17.63
CA VAL A 307 -7.37 4.80 -18.80
C VAL A 307 -6.69 4.32 -20.10
N ASP A 308 -7.36 4.52 -21.23
CA ASP A 308 -6.78 4.31 -22.56
C ASP A 308 -5.79 5.46 -22.89
N SER A 309 -4.55 5.11 -23.25
CA SER A 309 -3.51 6.08 -23.60
C SER A 309 -3.73 6.77 -24.95
N LEU A 310 -4.57 6.22 -25.84
CA LEU A 310 -4.99 6.87 -27.09
C LEU A 310 -6.16 7.83 -26.89
N HIS A 311 -6.98 7.60 -25.86
CA HIS A 311 -8.15 8.42 -25.51
C HIS A 311 -8.07 8.87 -24.04
N PRO A 312 -7.00 9.60 -23.65
CA PRO A 312 -6.75 9.96 -22.26
C PRO A 312 -7.92 10.79 -21.72
N THR A 313 -8.66 10.20 -20.78
CA THR A 313 -9.78 10.86 -20.11
C THR A 313 -9.22 11.89 -19.13
N ASP A 314 -9.59 13.16 -19.31
CA ASP A 314 -9.35 14.17 -18.28
C ASP A 314 -10.28 13.92 -17.08
N LEU A 315 -9.72 13.23 -16.08
CA LEU A 315 -10.35 13.03 -14.77
C LEU A 315 -10.29 14.34 -13.93
N GLY A 316 -9.24 15.15 -14.10
CA GLY A 316 -8.95 16.32 -13.27
C GLY A 316 -9.97 17.44 -13.43
N GLN A 317 -10.34 17.81 -14.66
CA GLN A 317 -11.34 18.86 -14.93
C GLN A 317 -12.78 18.47 -14.53
N LYS A 318 -13.05 17.19 -14.25
CA LYS A 318 -14.36 16.71 -13.77
C LYS A 318 -14.40 16.51 -12.26
N LEU A 319 -13.25 16.27 -11.62
CA LEU A 319 -13.12 16.05 -10.17
C LEU A 319 -13.17 17.35 -9.33
N TYR A 320 -13.97 18.32 -9.77
CA TYR A 320 -14.52 19.35 -8.88
C TYR A 320 -15.55 18.70 -7.95
N ILE A 321 -15.07 17.98 -6.94
CA ILE A 321 -15.87 17.50 -5.81
C ILE A 321 -16.55 18.73 -5.20
N SER A 322 -17.87 18.64 -5.02
CA SER A 322 -18.74 19.77 -4.70
C SER A 322 -18.27 20.58 -3.49
N GLU A 323 -18.43 21.90 -3.57
CA GLU A 323 -18.19 22.88 -2.50
C GLU A 323 -19.01 22.56 -1.23
N ASP A 324 -18.47 21.73 -0.33
CA ASP A 324 -19.03 21.53 1.03
C ASP A 324 -18.06 20.85 2.03
N VAL A 325 -16.82 20.50 1.63
CA VAL A 325 -15.78 20.04 2.56
C VAL A 325 -14.87 21.23 2.94
N PRO A 326 -14.96 21.78 4.16
CA PRO A 326 -14.14 22.91 4.57
C PRO A 326 -12.69 22.47 4.82
N VAL A 327 -11.83 22.62 3.81
CA VAL A 327 -10.38 22.65 4.01
C VAL A 327 -10.06 23.82 4.93
N LEU A 328 -9.35 23.56 6.04
CA LEU A 328 -8.93 24.58 7.01
C LEU A 328 -7.81 25.47 6.44
N ALA A 329 -8.19 26.39 5.55
CA ALA A 329 -7.29 27.36 4.92
C ALA A 329 -6.89 28.47 5.91
N HIS A 330 -5.86 28.21 6.72
CA HIS A 330 -5.18 29.25 7.49
C HIS A 330 -4.19 30.03 6.62
N GLY A 331 -4.63 31.16 6.06
CA GLY A 331 -3.77 32.12 5.36
C GLY A 331 -4.36 32.65 4.06
N THR A 332 -4.46 33.97 3.93
CA THR A 332 -5.05 34.69 2.79
C THR A 332 -4.04 35.71 2.22
N PRO A 333 -4.31 36.38 1.08
CA PRO A 333 -4.61 35.78 -0.22
C PRO A 333 -3.81 36.44 -1.38
N SER A 334 -3.56 35.71 -2.47
CA SER A 334 -3.47 36.18 -3.88
C SER A 334 -2.58 35.28 -4.73
N GLY A 335 -2.84 35.23 -6.04
CA GLY A 335 -2.09 34.41 -7.00
C GLY A 335 -2.97 33.36 -7.69
N GLN A 336 -3.34 33.62 -8.95
CA GLN A 336 -3.95 32.59 -9.80
C GLN A 336 -2.84 31.66 -10.30
N HIS A 337 -2.83 30.40 -9.85
CA HIS A 337 -1.94 29.37 -10.39
C HIS A 337 -2.74 28.19 -10.95
N THR A 338 -2.84 28.16 -12.28
CA THR A 338 -3.32 27.02 -13.06
C THR A 338 -2.26 25.91 -13.05
N GLY A 339 -2.43 24.92 -12.16
CA GLY A 339 -1.53 23.77 -12.08
C GLY A 339 -1.70 22.83 -13.27
N HIS A 340 -0.69 22.78 -14.15
CA HIS A 340 -0.55 21.67 -15.09
C HIS A 340 0.26 20.54 -14.44
N TYR A 341 -0.22 19.30 -14.58
CA TYR A 341 0.55 18.11 -14.23
C TYR A 341 1.56 17.80 -15.35
N ASP A 342 2.80 17.45 -14.98
CA ASP A 342 3.92 17.27 -15.91
C ASP A 342 4.52 15.85 -15.81
N GLN A 343 4.93 15.24 -16.92
CA GLN A 343 5.39 13.84 -17.01
C GLN A 343 6.76 13.75 -17.72
N LYS A 344 7.86 13.37 -17.05
CA LYS A 344 9.22 13.29 -17.64
C LYS A 344 10.12 12.21 -16.97
N PHE A 345 11.10 11.67 -17.72
CA PHE A 345 11.76 10.37 -17.47
C PHE A 345 13.32 10.40 -17.35
N ILE A 346 13.89 9.29 -16.83
CA ILE A 346 15.26 8.71 -17.08
C ILE A 346 16.50 9.12 -16.21
N ASN A 347 16.84 8.21 -15.27
CA ASN A 347 18.14 7.51 -15.02
C ASN A 347 19.39 8.21 -14.38
N THR A 348 20.11 7.48 -13.50
CA THR A 348 21.27 7.90 -12.66
C THR A 348 22.22 6.73 -12.26
N LYS A 349 23.41 7.00 -11.66
CA LYS A 349 24.30 6.00 -10.98
C LYS A 349 25.25 6.63 -9.92
N GLY A 350 25.43 6.01 -8.74
CA GLY A 350 26.60 6.19 -7.84
C GLY A 350 26.31 6.62 -6.37
N THR A 351 27.12 6.18 -5.39
CA THR A 351 26.95 6.31 -3.91
C THR A 351 28.33 6.48 -3.19
N THR A 352 28.55 6.65 -1.86
CA THR A 352 27.84 6.30 -0.58
C THR A 352 28.14 7.25 0.62
N GLU A 353 27.18 7.36 1.56
CA GLU A 353 27.26 7.78 2.99
C GLU A 353 27.54 9.24 3.44
N THR A 354 26.75 9.72 4.41
CA THR A 354 25.70 10.71 4.07
C THR A 354 25.11 11.52 5.25
N GLU A 355 25.34 12.85 5.34
CA GLU A 355 24.42 13.84 5.99
C GLU A 355 23.10 13.91 5.20
N LEU A 356 21.92 13.98 5.83
CA LEU A 356 20.66 13.77 5.10
C LEU A 356 19.90 15.09 4.85
N MET A 357 19.73 15.50 3.58
CA MET A 357 18.68 16.47 3.20
C MET A 357 17.66 15.81 2.26
N MET A 358 16.42 15.66 2.73
CA MET A 358 15.29 15.03 2.03
C MET A 358 14.35 16.07 1.44
#